data_AF-A0A3C0BWE7-F1
#
_entry.id   AF-A0A3C0BWE7-F1
#
_cell.length_a   1.000
_cell.length_b   1.000
_cell.length_c   1.000
_cell.angle_alpha   90.00
_cell.angle_beta   90.00
_cell.angle_gamma   90.00
#
_symmetry.space_group_name_H-M   'P 1'
#
loop_
_entity.id
_entity.type
_entity.pdbx_description
1 polymer ?
#
loop_
_entity_poly.entity_id
_entity_poly.type
_entity_poly.pdbx_seq_one_letter_code
_entity_poly.pdbx_strand_id
1 'polypeptide(L)'
;LGRAKKVVITKDDTTIVDGAGKKTDIVARVAQIKQQIEDTTSDYDKEKLQERLAKLSGGVAVIKVGGVTEMEVKEKKDRVDDALNATRAAVEEGILPGGGVALLRSLKGLETLKAANDDQQVGINIVRRALQAPARQIAENAGEDGAVVVGKILDKADYAFGYNAQTGEYGNLVKQGVIDPAKVVRTALQDAASVAGLLITTEAMVAEKPKKQGSAPAMPGGGMGGMDF
;
A
#
# COMPACT_ATOMS: atom_id res chain seq x y z
N LEU A 1 16.60 4.16 -43.55
CA LEU A 1 16.14 5.31 -42.74
C LEU A 1 14.78 4.99 -42.14
N GLY A 2 14.50 5.42 -40.90
CA GLY A 2 13.18 5.27 -40.28
C GLY A 2 12.13 6.12 -41.00
N ARG A 3 10.90 5.60 -41.10
CA ARG A 3 9.75 6.30 -41.70
C ARG A 3 8.59 6.33 -40.71
N ALA A 4 7.87 7.45 -40.62
CA ALA A 4 6.67 7.62 -39.81
C ALA A 4 5.69 8.56 -40.51
N LYS A 5 4.40 8.44 -40.20
CA LYS A 5 3.35 9.27 -40.82
C LYS A 5 3.38 10.71 -40.32
N LYS A 6 3.61 10.91 -39.02
CA LYS A 6 3.66 12.23 -38.39
C LYS A 6 4.66 12.23 -37.25
N VAL A 7 5.46 13.28 -37.17
CA VAL A 7 6.38 13.54 -36.06
C VAL A 7 6.04 14.91 -35.48
N VAL A 8 5.81 14.98 -34.17
CA VAL A 8 5.50 16.21 -33.45
C VAL A 8 6.64 16.47 -32.49
N ILE A 9 7.24 17.66 -32.58
CA ILE A 9 8.37 18.08 -31.76
C ILE A 9 7.93 19.31 -30.97
N THR A 10 8.07 19.27 -29.65
CA THR A 10 7.89 20.41 -28.76
C THR A 10 9.26 20.79 -28.17
N LYS A 11 9.30 21.78 -27.27
CA LYS A 11 10.54 22.19 -26.59
C LYS A 11 11.16 21.04 -25.80
N ASP A 12 10.31 20.21 -25.17
CA ASP A 12 10.74 19.23 -24.18
C ASP A 12 10.49 17.77 -24.62
N ASP A 13 9.61 17.54 -25.61
CA ASP A 13 9.20 16.19 -26.03
C ASP A 13 9.23 15.99 -27.56
N THR A 14 9.42 14.73 -27.96
CA THR A 14 9.26 14.28 -29.36
C THR A 14 8.34 13.08 -29.44
N THR A 15 7.24 13.22 -30.19
CA THR A 15 6.24 12.16 -30.39
C THR A 15 6.26 11.68 -31.84
N ILE A 16 6.38 10.37 -32.03
CA ILE A 16 6.37 9.72 -33.34
C ILE A 16 5.05 8.95 -33.47
N VAL A 17 4.24 9.31 -34.47
CA VAL A 17 2.89 8.75 -34.71
C VAL A 17 2.90 7.92 -36.00
N ASP A 18 2.32 6.72 -35.94
CA ASP A 18 2.24 5.75 -37.04
C ASP A 18 3.61 5.51 -37.71
N GLY A 19 4.54 4.93 -36.93
CA GLY A 19 5.83 4.47 -37.46
C GLY A 19 5.67 3.33 -38.47
N ALA A 20 6.42 3.35 -39.57
CA ALA A 20 6.38 2.33 -40.62
C ALA A 20 7.27 1.10 -40.32
N GLY A 21 7.45 0.78 -39.04
CA GLY A 21 8.20 -0.40 -38.61
C GLY A 21 7.47 -1.69 -38.99
N LYS A 22 8.20 -2.76 -39.30
CA LYS A 22 7.58 -4.07 -39.53
C LYS A 22 7.00 -4.57 -38.22
N LYS A 23 5.74 -5.04 -38.25
CA LYS A 23 5.07 -5.60 -37.07
C LYS A 23 5.88 -6.75 -36.44
N THR A 24 6.54 -7.57 -37.27
CA THR A 24 7.42 -8.66 -36.81
C THR A 24 8.55 -8.18 -35.92
N ASP A 25 9.18 -7.05 -36.27
CA ASP A 25 10.35 -6.54 -35.56
C ASP A 25 9.92 -5.90 -34.24
N ILE A 26 8.75 -5.25 -34.21
CA ILE A 26 8.14 -4.72 -32.99
C ILE A 26 7.78 -5.87 -32.03
N VAL A 27 7.14 -6.92 -32.53
CA VAL A 27 6.76 -8.10 -31.73
C VAL A 27 8.00 -8.82 -31.21
N ALA A 28 9.02 -9.02 -32.04
CA ALA A 28 10.30 -9.60 -31.61
C ALA A 28 10.95 -8.76 -30.51
N ARG A 29 10.94 -7.43 -30.64
CA ARG A 29 11.50 -6.54 -29.61
C ARG A 29 10.69 -6.54 -28.32
N VAL A 30 9.37 -6.60 -28.41
CA VAL A 30 8.45 -6.74 -27.27
C VAL A 30 8.74 -8.04 -26.52
N ALA A 31 8.93 -9.15 -27.24
CA ALA A 31 9.27 -10.45 -26.64
C ALA A 31 10.62 -10.43 -25.90
N GLN A 32 11.65 -9.83 -26.51
CA GLN A 32 12.96 -9.64 -25.87
C GLN A 32 12.87 -8.85 -24.56
N ILE A 33 12.11 -7.75 -24.55
CA ILE A 33 11.98 -6.91 -23.35
C ILE A 33 11.21 -7.65 -22.25
N LYS A 34 10.20 -8.45 -22.60
CA LYS A 34 9.48 -9.29 -21.62
C LYS A 34 10.41 -10.27 -20.92
N GLN A 35 11.26 -10.97 -21.69
CA GLN A 35 12.28 -11.86 -21.10
C GLN A 35 13.24 -11.10 -20.18
N GLN A 36 13.71 -9.92 -20.60
CA GLN A 36 14.60 -9.09 -19.78
C GLN A 36 13.95 -8.63 -18.46
N ILE A 37 12.64 -8.40 -18.44
CA ILE A 37 11.89 -8.04 -17.22
C ILE A 37 11.83 -9.21 -16.24
N GLU A 38 11.68 -10.43 -16.75
CA GLU A 38 11.65 -11.66 -15.95
C GLU A 38 13.03 -11.97 -15.35
N ASP A 39 14.11 -11.72 -16.11
CA ASP A 39 15.48 -12.02 -15.68
C ASP A 39 16.07 -10.97 -14.72
N THR A 40 15.56 -9.73 -14.71
CA THR A 40 16.11 -8.68 -13.86
C THR A 40 15.60 -8.76 -12.42
N THR A 41 16.50 -8.50 -11.47
CA THR A 41 16.20 -8.42 -10.04
C THR A 41 16.08 -6.99 -9.53
N SER A 42 16.43 -6.00 -10.36
CA SER A 42 16.40 -4.58 -10.03
C SER A 42 15.03 -3.97 -10.36
N ASP A 43 14.35 -3.42 -9.35
CA ASP A 43 13.03 -2.78 -9.53
C ASP A 43 13.12 -1.54 -10.43
N TYR A 44 14.21 -0.78 -10.34
CA TYR A 44 14.48 0.35 -11.23
C TYR A 44 14.55 -0.11 -12.70
N ASP A 45 15.26 -1.20 -12.97
CA ASP A 45 15.39 -1.73 -14.34
C ASP A 45 14.07 -2.33 -14.83
N LYS A 46 13.32 -3.01 -13.96
CA LYS A 46 11.95 -3.49 -14.28
C LYS A 46 11.06 -2.33 -14.71
N GLU A 47 11.05 -1.25 -13.94
CA GLU A 47 10.25 -0.05 -14.24
C GLU A 47 10.65 0.55 -15.60
N LYS A 48 11.95 0.73 -15.85
CA LYS A 48 12.43 1.29 -17.13
C LYS A 48 12.18 0.37 -18.32
N LEU A 49 12.28 -0.95 -18.14
CA LEU A 49 11.93 -1.91 -19.18
C LEU A 49 10.42 -1.94 -19.45
N GLN A 50 9.58 -1.82 -18.42
CA GLN A 50 8.13 -1.69 -18.56
C GLN A 50 7.73 -0.39 -19.29
N GLU A 51 8.38 0.75 -19.00
CA GLU A 51 8.15 1.99 -19.75
C GLU A 51 8.45 1.81 -21.25
N ARG A 52 9.55 1.13 -21.58
CA ARG A 52 9.93 0.86 -22.98
C ARG A 52 8.94 -0.09 -23.65
N LEU A 53 8.52 -1.13 -22.94
CA LEU A 53 7.50 -2.08 -23.39
C LEU A 53 6.18 -1.37 -23.69
N ALA A 54 5.75 -0.46 -22.82
CA ALA A 54 4.53 0.33 -22.97
C ALA A 54 4.60 1.24 -24.21
N LYS A 55 5.74 1.91 -24.42
CA LYS A 55 5.99 2.75 -25.63
C LYS A 55 5.92 1.94 -26.93
N LEU A 56 6.37 0.69 -26.93
CA LEU A 56 6.33 -0.19 -28.11
C LEU A 56 4.96 -0.82 -28.37
N SER A 57 4.21 -1.09 -27.31
CA SER A 57 2.85 -1.67 -27.39
C SER A 57 1.74 -0.62 -27.56
N GLY A 58 2.08 0.67 -27.57
CA GLY A 58 1.15 1.78 -27.74
C GLY A 58 0.30 2.07 -26.50
N GLY A 59 0.68 1.54 -25.33
CA GLY A 59 -0.08 1.59 -24.09
C GLY A 59 0.49 2.54 -23.05
N VAL A 60 0.67 3.83 -23.38
CA VAL A 60 1.06 4.85 -22.40
C VAL A 60 -0.11 5.79 -22.16
N ALA A 61 -0.73 5.68 -20.99
CA ALA A 61 -1.69 6.64 -20.48
C ALA A 61 -0.98 7.59 -19.52
N VAL A 62 -1.23 8.90 -19.64
CA VAL A 62 -0.68 9.93 -18.75
C VAL A 62 -1.83 10.60 -18.01
N ILE A 63 -1.81 10.54 -16.68
CA ILE A 63 -2.77 11.23 -15.83
C ILE A 63 -2.15 12.57 -15.41
N LYS A 64 -2.74 13.68 -15.84
CA LYS A 64 -2.31 15.02 -15.44
C LYS A 64 -3.16 15.48 -14.26
N VAL A 65 -2.55 15.54 -13.08
CA VAL A 65 -3.21 15.99 -11.85
C VAL A 65 -3.03 17.50 -11.69
N GLY A 66 -4.13 18.21 -11.44
CA GLY A 66 -4.16 19.66 -11.26
C GLY A 66 -4.89 20.10 -9.99
N GLY A 67 -4.62 21.32 -9.55
CA GLY A 67 -5.12 21.91 -8.31
C GLY A 67 -4.85 23.41 -8.26
N VAL A 68 -5.43 24.08 -7.27
CA VAL A 68 -5.33 25.55 -7.11
C VAL A 68 -4.00 25.94 -6.45
N THR A 69 -3.48 25.08 -5.57
CA THR A 69 -2.21 25.27 -4.87
C THR A 69 -1.30 24.07 -5.06
N GLU A 70 0.01 24.26 -4.92
CA GLU A 70 1.00 23.18 -5.01
C GLU A 70 0.74 22.06 -3.99
N MET A 71 0.35 22.44 -2.77
CA MET A 71 0.01 21.49 -1.71
C MET A 71 -1.18 20.59 -2.09
N GLU A 72 -2.21 21.17 -2.70
CA GLU A 72 -3.37 20.41 -3.17
C GLU A 72 -3.02 19.51 -4.36
N VAL A 73 -2.19 19.99 -5.29
CA VAL A 73 -1.70 19.17 -6.42
C VAL A 73 -0.93 17.97 -5.89
N LYS A 74 -0.07 18.18 -4.88
CA LYS A 74 0.73 17.11 -4.28
C LYS A 74 -0.15 16.05 -3.62
N GLU A 75 -1.09 16.45 -2.78
CA GLU A 75 -2.02 15.51 -2.12
C GLU A 75 -2.87 14.73 -3.14
N LYS A 76 -3.40 15.41 -4.16
CA LYS A 76 -4.17 14.74 -5.23
C LYS A 76 -3.31 13.79 -6.04
N LYS A 77 -2.05 14.14 -6.28
CA LYS A 77 -1.11 13.29 -7.00
C LYS A 77 -0.85 12.02 -6.19
N ASP A 78 -0.54 12.16 -4.92
CA ASP A 78 -0.29 11.03 -4.01
C ASP A 78 -1.52 10.10 -3.98
N ARG A 79 -2.75 10.64 -3.92
CA ARG A 79 -4.00 9.84 -4.02
C ARG A 79 -4.15 9.10 -5.34
N VAL A 80 -3.76 9.70 -6.46
CA VAL A 80 -3.83 9.05 -7.78
C VAL A 80 -2.80 7.93 -7.87
N ASP A 81 -1.60 8.15 -7.34
CA ASP A 81 -0.53 7.15 -7.30
C ASP A 81 -0.95 5.95 -6.44
N ASP A 82 -1.56 6.21 -5.26
CA ASP A 82 -2.14 5.16 -4.41
C ASP A 82 -3.24 4.37 -5.12
N ALA A 83 -4.17 5.06 -5.80
CA ALA A 83 -5.25 4.40 -6.54
C ALA A 83 -4.73 3.53 -7.69
N LEU A 84 -3.68 3.99 -8.39
CA LEU A 84 -3.03 3.22 -9.44
C LEU A 84 -2.40 1.94 -8.89
N ASN A 85 -1.69 2.04 -7.76
CA ASN A 85 -1.05 0.91 -7.11
C ASN A 85 -2.07 -0.10 -6.56
N ALA A 86 -3.15 0.40 -5.94
CA ALA A 86 -4.25 -0.43 -5.49
C ALA A 86 -4.92 -1.20 -6.65
N THR A 87 -5.14 -0.53 -7.78
CA THR A 87 -5.72 -1.16 -8.97
C THR A 87 -4.80 -2.24 -9.54
N ARG A 88 -3.49 -1.98 -9.62
CA ARG A 88 -2.49 -2.98 -10.04
C ARG A 88 -2.51 -4.20 -9.12
N ALA A 89 -2.47 -3.99 -7.82
CA ALA A 89 -2.53 -5.05 -6.82
C ALA A 89 -3.84 -5.87 -6.90
N ALA A 90 -4.96 -5.20 -7.18
CA ALA A 90 -6.26 -5.85 -7.34
C ALA A 90 -6.32 -6.71 -8.61
N VAL A 91 -5.66 -6.31 -9.70
CA VAL A 91 -5.56 -7.14 -10.92
C VAL A 91 -4.70 -8.37 -10.68
N GLU A 92 -3.65 -8.27 -9.86
CA GLU A 92 -2.71 -9.37 -9.60
C GLU A 92 -3.29 -10.47 -8.70
N GLU A 93 -3.88 -10.12 -7.55
CA GLU A 93 -4.34 -11.11 -6.55
C GLU A 93 -5.86 -11.05 -6.28
N GLY A 94 -6.60 -10.20 -7.01
CA GLY A 94 -8.04 -10.03 -6.82
C GLY A 94 -8.41 -9.06 -5.70
N ILE A 95 -9.70 -9.05 -5.36
CA ILE A 95 -10.32 -8.13 -4.40
C ILE A 95 -11.03 -8.88 -3.27
N LEU A 96 -11.11 -8.24 -2.11
CA LEU A 96 -11.77 -8.73 -0.91
C LEU A 96 -12.77 -7.68 -0.38
N PRO A 97 -13.76 -8.06 0.45
CA PRO A 97 -14.55 -7.08 1.18
C PRO A 97 -13.63 -6.25 2.08
N GLY A 98 -13.70 -4.94 1.93
CA GLY A 98 -12.81 -4.01 2.63
C GLY A 98 -13.22 -3.73 4.07
N GLY A 99 -12.78 -2.60 4.61
CA GLY A 99 -13.18 -2.15 5.96
C GLY A 99 -12.70 -3.07 7.08
N GLY A 100 -11.62 -3.82 6.86
CA GLY A 100 -11.10 -4.82 7.79
C GLY A 100 -11.92 -6.11 7.87
N VAL A 101 -13.01 -6.27 7.09
CA VAL A 101 -13.86 -7.47 7.10
C VAL A 101 -13.08 -8.71 6.67
N ALA A 102 -12.24 -8.61 5.64
CA ALA A 102 -11.41 -9.72 5.18
C ALA A 102 -10.54 -10.32 6.32
N LEU A 103 -9.97 -9.47 7.18
CA LEU A 103 -9.17 -9.91 8.34
C LEU A 103 -10.04 -10.53 9.43
N LEU A 104 -11.26 -10.05 9.63
CA LEU A 104 -12.21 -10.70 10.55
C LEU A 104 -12.64 -12.08 10.03
N ARG A 105 -12.82 -12.24 8.72
CA ARG A 105 -13.19 -13.52 8.12
C ARG A 105 -12.05 -14.55 8.19
N SER A 106 -10.79 -14.11 8.22
CA SER A 106 -9.64 -15.00 8.36
C SER A 106 -9.52 -15.64 9.75
N LEU A 107 -10.25 -15.13 10.76
CA LEU A 107 -10.30 -15.72 12.12
C LEU A 107 -10.70 -17.20 12.12
N LYS A 108 -11.57 -17.62 11.19
CA LYS A 108 -11.97 -19.03 11.02
C LYS A 108 -10.76 -19.94 10.73
N GLY A 109 -9.75 -19.44 10.02
CA GLY A 109 -8.52 -20.19 9.77
C GLY A 109 -7.71 -20.46 11.03
N LEU A 110 -7.85 -19.62 12.07
CA LEU A 110 -7.19 -19.80 13.36
C LEU A 110 -7.89 -20.82 14.26
N GLU A 111 -9.16 -21.17 13.99
CA GLU A 111 -9.90 -22.17 14.78
C GLU A 111 -9.38 -23.60 14.54
N THR A 112 -8.88 -23.86 13.33
CA THR A 112 -8.32 -25.17 12.96
C THR A 112 -6.86 -25.35 13.36
N LEU A 113 -6.20 -24.30 13.84
CA LEU A 113 -4.78 -24.30 14.14
C LEU A 113 -4.53 -24.90 15.54
N LYS A 114 -3.70 -25.96 15.62
CA LYS A 114 -3.33 -26.60 16.88
C LYS A 114 -1.97 -26.11 17.35
N ALA A 115 -1.91 -25.55 18.55
CA ALA A 115 -0.66 -25.18 19.19
C ALA A 115 0.06 -26.43 19.74
N ALA A 116 1.39 -26.43 19.71
CA ALA A 116 2.18 -27.50 20.33
C ALA A 116 2.32 -27.33 21.86
N ASN A 117 2.20 -26.10 22.36
CA ASN A 117 2.28 -25.75 23.78
C ASN A 117 1.47 -24.48 24.09
N ASP A 118 1.35 -24.13 25.37
CA ASP A 118 0.56 -22.99 25.83
C ASP A 118 1.10 -21.64 25.31
N ASP A 119 2.43 -21.48 25.18
CA ASP A 119 3.04 -20.27 24.64
C ASP A 119 2.65 -20.02 23.17
N GLN A 120 2.65 -21.07 22.36
CA GLN A 120 2.17 -20.99 20.97
C GLN A 120 0.67 -20.69 20.93
N GLN A 121 -0.12 -21.22 21.87
CA GLN A 121 -1.54 -20.90 21.96
C GLN A 121 -1.76 -19.42 22.29
N VAL A 122 -0.93 -18.83 23.16
CA VAL A 122 -0.93 -17.39 23.43
C VAL A 122 -0.59 -16.60 22.15
N GLY A 123 0.41 -17.04 21.38
CA GLY A 123 0.74 -16.44 20.09
C GLY A 123 -0.44 -16.40 19.11
N ILE A 124 -1.17 -17.52 18.97
CA ILE A 124 -2.40 -17.59 18.16
C ILE A 124 -3.45 -16.60 18.67
N ASN A 125 -3.60 -16.48 19.99
CA ASN A 125 -4.57 -15.57 20.62
C ASN A 125 -4.20 -14.09 20.37
N ILE A 126 -2.91 -13.75 20.34
CA ILE A 126 -2.43 -12.40 20.00
C ILE A 126 -2.84 -12.04 18.58
N VAL A 127 -2.59 -12.92 17.60
CA VAL A 127 -2.99 -12.70 16.20
C VAL A 127 -4.51 -12.59 16.09
N ARG A 128 -5.27 -13.47 16.77
CA ARG A 128 -6.75 -13.41 16.80
C ARG A 128 -7.28 -12.05 17.26
N ARG A 129 -6.62 -11.43 18.25
CA ARG A 129 -6.98 -10.09 18.73
C ARG A 129 -6.55 -9.01 17.74
N ALA A 130 -5.32 -9.10 17.22
CA ALA A 130 -4.76 -8.11 16.29
C ALA A 130 -5.56 -7.99 14.99
N LEU A 131 -6.06 -9.10 14.45
CA LEU A 131 -6.88 -9.12 13.22
C LEU A 131 -8.18 -8.30 13.33
N GLN A 132 -8.66 -8.03 14.55
CA GLN A 132 -9.85 -7.20 14.78
C GLN A 132 -9.52 -5.70 14.82
N ALA A 133 -8.25 -5.33 15.06
CA ALA A 133 -7.87 -3.95 15.29
C ALA A 133 -8.19 -3.02 14.10
N PRO A 134 -7.96 -3.39 12.82
CA PRO A 134 -8.25 -2.51 11.71
C PRO A 134 -9.74 -2.16 11.58
N ALA A 135 -10.63 -3.15 11.71
CA ALA A 135 -12.07 -2.92 11.64
C ALA A 135 -12.58 -2.07 12.83
N ARG A 136 -12.04 -2.29 14.04
CA ARG A 136 -12.34 -1.47 15.22
C ARG A 136 -11.90 -0.02 15.02
N GLN A 137 -10.65 0.18 14.59
CA GLN A 137 -10.10 1.52 14.39
C GLN A 137 -10.89 2.31 13.34
N ILE A 138 -11.32 1.66 12.25
CA ILE A 138 -12.14 2.29 11.22
C ILE A 138 -13.50 2.73 11.80
N ALA A 139 -14.14 1.87 12.60
CA ALA A 139 -15.42 2.21 13.25
C ALA A 139 -15.28 3.33 14.29
N GLU A 140 -14.24 3.27 15.13
CA GLU A 140 -13.95 4.29 16.14
C GLU A 140 -13.65 5.66 15.50
N ASN A 141 -12.87 5.68 14.41
CA ASN A 141 -12.62 6.91 13.65
C ASN A 141 -13.89 7.48 13.00
N ALA A 142 -14.90 6.63 12.77
CA ALA A 142 -16.23 7.04 12.28
C ALA A 142 -17.20 7.42 13.41
N GLY A 143 -16.76 7.37 14.68
CA GLY A 143 -17.56 7.75 15.85
C GLY A 143 -18.43 6.63 16.44
N GLU A 144 -18.27 5.38 15.99
CA GLU A 144 -19.00 4.22 16.50
C GLU A 144 -18.16 3.39 17.49
N ASP A 145 -18.83 2.54 18.28
CA ASP A 145 -18.13 1.57 19.13
C ASP A 145 -17.60 0.39 18.29
N GLY A 146 -16.28 0.33 18.11
CA GLY A 146 -15.61 -0.70 17.33
C GLY A 146 -15.87 -2.13 17.82
N ALA A 147 -16.04 -2.36 19.13
CA ALA A 147 -16.34 -3.69 19.66
C ALA A 147 -17.74 -4.15 19.26
N VAL A 148 -18.73 -3.24 19.31
CA VAL A 148 -20.10 -3.51 18.86
C VAL A 148 -20.14 -3.78 17.35
N VAL A 149 -19.42 -2.97 16.57
CA VAL A 149 -19.35 -3.14 15.11
C VAL A 149 -18.75 -4.50 14.74
N VAL A 150 -17.58 -4.84 15.30
CA VAL A 150 -16.93 -6.12 15.02
C VAL A 150 -17.79 -7.31 15.46
N GLY A 151 -18.43 -7.23 16.63
CA GLY A 151 -19.36 -8.27 17.09
C GLY A 151 -20.47 -8.55 16.08
N LYS A 152 -21.17 -7.49 15.64
CA LYS A 152 -22.24 -7.60 14.63
C LYS A 152 -21.76 -8.19 13.30
N ILE A 153 -20.55 -7.87 12.86
CA ILE A 153 -19.97 -8.42 11.62
C ILE A 153 -19.71 -9.92 11.77
N LEU A 154 -19.16 -10.34 12.91
CA LEU A 154 -18.82 -11.73 13.20
C LEU A 154 -20.06 -12.62 13.41
N ASP A 155 -21.15 -12.06 13.95
CA ASP A 155 -22.44 -12.76 14.15
C ASP A 155 -23.11 -13.17 12.83
N LYS A 156 -22.74 -12.56 11.70
CA LYS A 156 -23.25 -12.91 10.37
C LYS A 156 -22.29 -13.83 9.64
N ALA A 157 -22.84 -14.88 9.03
CA ALA A 157 -22.06 -15.87 8.28
C ALA A 157 -21.67 -15.42 6.86
N ASP A 158 -22.38 -14.44 6.28
CA ASP A 158 -22.09 -13.93 4.94
C ASP A 158 -20.70 -13.30 4.91
N TYR A 159 -19.85 -13.80 4.00
CA TYR A 159 -18.47 -13.38 3.84
C TYR A 159 -18.33 -11.88 3.61
N ALA A 160 -19.21 -11.30 2.80
CA ALA A 160 -19.16 -9.90 2.40
C ALA A 160 -19.96 -8.96 3.33
N PHE A 161 -20.64 -9.50 4.34
CA PHE A 161 -21.35 -8.67 5.32
C PHE A 161 -20.35 -7.92 6.20
N GLY A 162 -20.52 -6.60 6.26
CA GLY A 162 -19.65 -5.68 6.97
C GLY A 162 -20.36 -4.39 7.37
N TYR A 163 -19.59 -3.46 7.91
CA TYR A 163 -20.03 -2.12 8.26
C TYR A 163 -19.35 -1.09 7.36
N ASN A 164 -20.15 -0.26 6.70
CA ASN A 164 -19.64 0.81 5.86
C ASN A 164 -19.51 2.10 6.69
N ALA A 165 -18.28 2.39 7.11
CA ALA A 165 -17.96 3.57 7.91
C ALA A 165 -18.24 4.90 7.19
N GLN A 166 -18.38 4.91 5.86
CA GLN A 166 -18.72 6.11 5.11
C GLN A 166 -20.21 6.48 5.22
N THR A 167 -21.09 5.48 5.30
CA THR A 167 -22.56 5.68 5.34
C THR A 167 -23.20 5.37 6.69
N GLY A 168 -22.50 4.63 7.56
CA GLY A 168 -23.04 4.16 8.83
C GLY A 168 -23.90 2.90 8.73
N GLU A 169 -23.90 2.22 7.59
CA GLU A 169 -24.82 1.11 7.31
C GLU A 169 -24.12 -0.25 7.30
N TYR A 170 -24.83 -1.28 7.77
CA TYR A 170 -24.41 -2.67 7.63
C TYR A 170 -24.95 -3.26 6.33
N GLY A 171 -24.16 -4.09 5.66
CA GLY A 171 -24.59 -4.74 4.44
C GLY A 171 -23.47 -5.45 3.72
N ASN A 172 -23.71 -5.77 2.45
CA ASN A 172 -22.69 -6.40 1.60
C ASN A 172 -21.72 -5.32 1.09
N LEU A 173 -20.51 -5.27 1.64
CA LEU A 173 -19.51 -4.24 1.34
C LEU A 173 -19.05 -4.26 -0.12
N VAL A 174 -18.97 -5.45 -0.73
CA VAL A 174 -18.60 -5.59 -2.14
C VAL A 174 -19.65 -4.92 -3.03
N LYS A 175 -20.94 -5.11 -2.74
CA LYS A 175 -22.03 -4.43 -3.47
C LYS A 175 -22.06 -2.94 -3.22
N GLN A 176 -21.60 -2.48 -2.06
CA GLN A 176 -21.49 -1.07 -1.71
C GLN A 176 -20.20 -0.42 -2.23
N GLY A 177 -19.31 -1.18 -2.91
CA GLY A 177 -18.06 -0.66 -3.46
C GLY A 177 -16.92 -0.51 -2.45
N VAL A 178 -17.08 -1.00 -1.22
CA VAL A 178 -16.02 -1.01 -0.20
C VAL A 178 -15.22 -2.29 -0.33
N ILE A 179 -14.16 -2.22 -1.14
CA ILE A 179 -13.30 -3.35 -1.50
C ILE A 179 -11.83 -3.00 -1.28
N ASP A 180 -11.04 -4.00 -0.91
CA ASP A 180 -9.59 -3.88 -0.75
C ASP A 180 -8.87 -4.89 -1.66
N PRO A 181 -7.72 -4.55 -2.24
CA PRO A 181 -6.89 -5.52 -2.97
C PRO A 181 -6.39 -6.63 -2.03
N ALA A 182 -6.56 -7.89 -2.44
CA ALA A 182 -6.17 -9.04 -1.61
C ALA A 182 -4.68 -9.03 -1.24
N LYS A 183 -3.83 -8.65 -2.22
CA LYS A 183 -2.38 -8.50 -2.04
C LYS A 183 -2.04 -7.53 -0.91
N VAL A 184 -2.72 -6.39 -0.83
CA VAL A 184 -2.43 -5.36 0.18
C VAL A 184 -2.77 -5.87 1.57
N VAL A 185 -3.95 -6.48 1.75
CA VAL A 185 -4.38 -7.03 3.03
C VAL A 185 -3.43 -8.14 3.52
N ARG A 186 -3.00 -9.02 2.61
CA ARG A 186 -2.05 -10.10 2.92
C ARG A 186 -0.67 -9.57 3.30
N THR A 187 -0.11 -8.69 2.48
CA THR A 187 1.23 -8.10 2.72
C THR A 187 1.26 -7.30 4.01
N ALA A 188 0.24 -6.46 4.28
CA ALA A 188 0.16 -5.70 5.52
C ALA A 188 0.17 -6.59 6.77
N LEU A 189 -0.55 -7.72 6.75
CA LEU A 189 -0.55 -8.67 7.86
C LEU A 189 0.81 -9.37 8.02
N GLN A 190 1.45 -9.77 6.92
CA GLN A 190 2.75 -10.44 6.94
C GLN A 190 3.85 -9.51 7.47
N ASP A 191 3.89 -8.27 6.99
CA ASP A 191 4.89 -7.28 7.42
C ASP A 191 4.70 -6.91 8.90
N ALA A 192 3.45 -6.70 9.33
CA ALA A 192 3.14 -6.43 10.73
C ALA A 192 3.56 -7.60 11.65
N ALA A 193 3.25 -8.85 11.25
CA ALA A 193 3.65 -10.03 12.01
C ALA A 193 5.17 -10.22 12.04
N SER A 194 5.86 -9.92 10.93
CA SER A 194 7.32 -10.00 10.81
C SER A 194 8.02 -9.06 11.81
N VAL A 195 7.64 -7.78 11.81
CA VAL A 195 8.21 -6.79 12.73
C VAL A 195 7.82 -7.09 14.18
N ALA A 196 6.56 -7.45 14.45
CA ALA A 196 6.12 -7.80 15.79
C ALA A 196 6.88 -9.00 16.35
N GLY A 197 7.14 -10.03 15.54
CA GLY A 197 7.92 -11.20 15.93
C GLY A 197 9.34 -10.82 16.36
N LEU A 198 10.02 -9.98 15.59
CA LEU A 198 11.36 -9.48 15.92
C LEU A 198 11.36 -8.70 17.24
N LEU A 199 10.42 -7.77 17.41
CA LEU A 199 10.33 -6.92 18.60
C LEU A 199 10.02 -7.73 19.88
N ILE A 200 9.11 -8.71 19.80
CA ILE A 200 8.76 -9.54 20.97
C ILE A 200 9.97 -10.35 21.48
N THR A 201 10.87 -10.74 20.59
CA THR A 201 12.09 -11.50 20.95
C THR A 201 13.29 -10.61 21.31
N THR A 202 13.12 -9.29 21.33
CA THR A 202 14.23 -8.36 21.60
C THR A 202 14.46 -8.21 23.10
N GLU A 203 15.51 -8.86 23.62
CA GLU A 203 15.90 -8.80 25.03
C GLU A 203 16.76 -7.56 25.38
N ALA A 204 17.49 -7.01 24.40
CA ALA A 204 18.38 -5.89 24.60
C ALA A 204 18.45 -4.99 23.37
N MET A 205 18.63 -3.69 23.59
CA MET A 205 18.85 -2.68 22.54
C MET A 205 20.07 -1.83 22.87
N VAL A 206 20.91 -1.57 21.88
CA VAL A 206 22.04 -0.65 21.99
C VAL A 206 21.66 0.61 21.23
N ALA A 207 21.59 1.73 21.93
CA ALA A 207 21.27 3.03 21.37
C ALA A 207 22.44 4.01 21.57
N GLU A 208 22.53 5.01 20.70
CA GLU A 208 23.42 6.14 20.94
C GLU A 208 22.98 6.91 22.18
N LYS A 209 23.95 7.25 23.04
CA LYS A 209 23.67 8.14 24.17
C LYS A 209 23.18 9.48 23.62
N PRO A 210 22.06 10.04 24.14
CA PRO A 210 21.60 11.35 23.73
C PRO A 210 22.75 12.35 23.78
N LYS A 211 23.05 12.99 22.65
CA LYS A 211 24.05 14.05 22.61
C LYS A 211 23.54 15.13 23.56
N LYS A 212 24.33 15.48 24.57
CA LYS A 212 24.10 16.75 25.28
C LYS A 212 24.11 17.81 24.20
N GLN A 213 23.02 18.53 24.01
CA GLN A 213 23.06 19.76 23.23
C GLN A 213 24.21 20.56 23.85
N GLY A 214 25.27 20.75 23.06
CA GLY A 214 26.40 21.55 23.50
C GLY A 214 25.82 22.88 23.93
N SER A 215 26.05 23.25 25.18
CA SER A 215 26.00 24.64 25.60
C SER A 215 26.67 25.43 24.48
N ALA A 216 25.87 26.19 23.72
CA ALA A 216 26.41 27.16 22.79
C ALA A 216 27.48 27.95 23.57
N PRO A 217 28.67 28.20 22.98
CA PRO A 217 29.75 28.86 23.69
C PRO A 217 29.19 30.10 24.40
N ALA A 218 29.38 30.14 25.71
CA ALA A 218 28.85 31.19 26.55
C ALA A 218 29.28 32.54 25.96
N MET A 219 28.33 33.28 25.40
CA MET A 219 28.52 34.68 25.10
C MET A 219 28.85 35.36 26.44
N PRO A 220 30.00 36.06 26.57
CA PRO A 220 30.34 36.72 27.80
C PRO A 220 29.39 37.91 28.00
N GLY A 221 28.37 37.73 28.84
CA GLY A 221 27.60 38.85 29.38
C GLY A 221 26.12 38.54 29.64
N GLY A 222 25.72 38.64 30.91
CA GLY A 222 24.32 38.85 31.31
C GLY A 222 23.66 37.63 31.92
N GLY A 223 23.64 37.56 33.25
CA GLY A 223 23.00 36.47 33.98
C GLY A 223 21.47 36.50 33.96
N MET A 224 20.88 35.31 33.89
CA MET A 224 19.64 34.84 34.53
C MET A 224 19.54 33.36 34.11
N GLY A 225 19.72 32.39 34.98
CA GLY A 225 18.73 32.03 36.00
C GLY A 225 17.74 31.06 35.35
N GLY A 226 17.91 29.77 35.63
CA GLY A 226 17.35 28.66 34.86
C GLY A 226 15.82 28.55 34.83
N MET A 227 15.34 27.76 33.87
CA MET A 227 14.16 26.90 34.02
C MET A 227 14.13 25.90 32.85
N ASP A 228 14.57 24.68 33.14
CA ASP A 228 14.23 23.49 32.37
C ASP A 228 12.87 22.99 32.88
N PHE A 229 11.90 22.89 31.98
CA PHE A 229 10.80 21.92 31.99
C PHE A 229 10.67 21.38 30.57
#